data_AF-A0A7W0FBC2-F1
#
_entry.id   AF-A0A7W0FBC2-F1
#
_cell.length_a   1.000
_cell.length_b   1.000
_cell.length_c   1.000
_cell.angle_alpha   90.00
_cell.angle_beta   90.00
_cell.angle_gamma   90.00
#
_symmetry.space_group_name_H-M   'P 1'
#
loop_
_entity.id
_entity.type
_entity.pdbx_description
1 polymer ?
#
loop_
_entity_poly.entity_id
_entity_poly.type
_entity_poly.pdbx_seq_one_letter_code
_entity_poly.pdbx_strand_id
1 'polypeptide(L)'
;MFVNYNLFISAALGILLYFAGRKARQIMGEGAGKTSAGILFFLLCIPALSFAAYYLHLLETPVWYYEFRSVNNIEILSALCGLFAGFMETDKKYEKRLQRTFLRKKYLKMSLLLIFLPFVKPVLTPVALFFDLNNQWKDGVCLQSTPSTCGPCSLAITLKYYGVDASEKEVARASYTSLTGTEIWYLARYAKKKGFVVAYYEKEISVRSSCSVNHWCKNKSLRSFCRVDETGW
;
A
#
# COMPACT_ATOMS: atom_id res chain seq x y z
N MET A 1 3.89 16.77 -5.95
CA MET A 1 3.75 15.61 -5.04
C MET A 1 2.37 14.99 -5.20
N PHE A 2 2.28 13.68 -5.44
CA PHE A 2 1.00 12.97 -5.53
C PHE A 2 0.60 12.50 -4.14
N VAL A 3 -0.13 13.33 -3.40
CA VAL A 3 -0.57 12.98 -2.04
C VAL A 3 -1.92 12.27 -2.12
N ASN A 4 -2.00 11.12 -1.48
CA ASN A 4 -3.28 10.45 -1.28
C ASN A 4 -4.09 11.23 -0.24
N TYR A 5 -5.20 11.85 -0.67
CA TYR A 5 -6.05 12.68 0.19
C TYR A 5 -6.65 11.89 1.36
N ASN A 6 -6.75 10.56 1.24
CA ASN A 6 -7.17 9.69 2.33
C ASN A 6 -6.26 9.81 3.56
N LEU A 7 -5.01 10.23 3.41
CA LEU A 7 -4.14 10.50 4.57
C LEU A 7 -4.77 11.52 5.52
N PHE A 8 -5.24 12.64 4.99
CA PHE A 8 -5.81 13.71 5.80
C PHE A 8 -7.16 13.28 6.40
N ILE A 9 -7.97 12.56 5.63
CA ILE A 9 -9.24 12.00 6.10
C ILE A 9 -9.01 11.00 7.23
N SER A 10 -8.10 10.03 7.05
CA SER A 10 -7.77 9.03 8.05
C SER A 10 -7.20 9.66 9.32
N ALA A 11 -6.34 10.68 9.18
CA ALA A 11 -5.76 11.39 10.34
C ALA A 11 -6.84 12.15 11.13
N ALA A 12 -7.68 12.94 10.45
CA ALA A 12 -8.76 13.68 11.09
C ALA A 12 -9.76 12.74 11.77
N LEU A 13 -10.20 11.70 11.05
CA LEU A 13 -11.12 10.69 11.57
C LEU A 13 -10.49 9.91 12.73
N GLY A 14 -9.21 9.56 12.65
CA GLY A 14 -8.49 8.86 13.71
C GLY A 14 -8.41 9.68 15.01
N ILE A 15 -8.20 10.99 14.92
CA ILE A 15 -8.23 11.90 16.08
C ILE A 15 -9.63 11.94 16.70
N LEU A 16 -10.68 12.08 15.88
CA LEU A 16 -12.06 12.07 16.36
C LEU A 16 -12.42 10.74 17.04
N LEU A 17 -12.07 9.62 16.39
CA LEU A 17 -12.28 8.28 16.91
C LEU A 17 -11.47 8.01 18.19
N TYR A 18 -10.28 8.59 18.33
CA TYR A 18 -9.52 8.55 19.58
C TYR A 18 -10.30 9.14 20.75
N PHE A 19 -10.85 10.34 20.57
CA PHE A 19 -11.67 10.95 21.61
C PHE A 19 -12.97 10.18 21.86
N ALA A 20 -13.58 9.62 20.82
CA ALA A 20 -14.76 8.77 20.94
C ALA A 20 -14.47 7.48 21.75
N GLY A 21 -13.38 6.78 21.44
CA GLY A 21 -12.97 5.57 22.14
C GLY A 21 -12.65 5.82 23.61
N ARG A 22 -12.01 6.96 23.90
CA ARG A 22 -11.79 7.42 25.28
C ARG A 22 -13.10 7.69 26.00
N LYS A 23 -14.02 8.44 25.38
CA LYS A 23 -15.33 8.73 25.98
C LYS A 23 -16.13 7.45 26.22
N ALA A 24 -16.10 6.50 25.28
CA ALA A 24 -16.73 5.20 25.42
C ALA A 24 -16.20 4.46 26.66
N ARG A 25 -14.87 4.43 26.86
CA ARG A 25 -14.29 3.81 28.06
C ARG A 25 -14.73 4.46 29.37
N GLN A 26 -14.90 5.78 29.39
CA GLN A 26 -15.33 6.50 30.59
C GLN A 26 -16.79 6.25 30.95
N ILE A 27 -17.63 6.01 29.95
CA ILE A 27 -19.06 5.68 30.14
C ILE A 27 -19.22 4.23 30.61
N MET A 28 -18.37 3.33 30.13
CA MET A 28 -18.43 1.92 30.50
C MET A 28 -17.89 1.69 31.92
N GLY A 29 -18.74 1.16 32.80
CA GLY A 29 -18.31 0.66 34.12
C GLY A 29 -17.28 -0.46 34.00
N GLU A 30 -16.59 -0.74 35.10
CA GLU A 30 -15.73 -1.92 35.18
C GLU A 30 -16.58 -3.19 35.03
N GLY A 31 -16.13 -4.15 34.21
CA GLY A 31 -16.84 -5.41 34.01
C GLY A 31 -16.68 -6.01 32.61
N ALA A 32 -17.43 -7.08 32.34
CA ALA A 32 -17.35 -7.87 31.11
C ALA A 32 -17.66 -7.04 29.85
N GLY A 33 -18.55 -6.05 29.93
CA GLY A 33 -18.90 -5.18 28.81
C GLY A 33 -17.69 -4.38 28.30
N LYS A 34 -16.85 -3.87 29.21
CA LYS A 34 -15.64 -3.13 28.88
C LYS A 34 -14.59 -4.00 28.19
N THR A 35 -14.41 -5.23 28.66
CA THR A 35 -13.52 -6.21 28.01
C THR A 35 -14.02 -6.53 26.60
N SER A 36 -15.32 -6.79 26.46
CA SER A 36 -15.96 -7.11 25.17
C SER A 36 -15.82 -5.97 24.16
N ALA A 37 -16.03 -4.72 24.58
CA ALA A 37 -15.80 -3.55 23.73
C ALA A 37 -14.33 -3.38 23.34
N GLY A 38 -13.40 -3.68 24.26
CA GLY A 38 -11.97 -3.67 23.97
C GLY A 38 -11.57 -4.68 22.89
N ILE A 39 -12.09 -5.90 22.99
CA ILE A 39 -11.90 -6.96 21.99
C ILE A 39 -12.50 -6.51 20.65
N LEU A 40 -13.72 -5.99 20.65
CA LEU A 40 -14.35 -5.50 19.43
C LEU A 40 -13.53 -4.40 18.75
N PHE A 41 -13.07 -3.40 19.50
CA PHE A 41 -12.25 -2.31 18.94
C PHE A 41 -10.88 -2.81 18.45
N PHE A 42 -10.30 -3.82 19.11
CA PHE A 42 -9.10 -4.48 18.63
C PHE A 42 -9.34 -5.20 17.29
N LEU A 43 -10.44 -5.95 17.16
CA LEU A 43 -10.81 -6.63 15.91
C LEU A 43 -11.03 -5.62 14.77
N LEU A 44 -11.64 -4.47 15.07
CA LEU A 44 -11.79 -3.37 14.10
C LEU A 44 -10.45 -2.75 13.66
N CYS A 45 -9.37 -2.92 14.43
CA CYS A 45 -8.03 -2.47 14.05
C CYS A 45 -7.26 -3.45 13.16
N ILE A 46 -7.77 -4.67 12.94
CA ILE A 46 -7.09 -5.69 12.12
C ILE A 46 -6.70 -5.15 10.73
N PRO A 47 -7.54 -4.41 9.99
CA PRO A 47 -7.14 -3.78 8.73
C PRO A 47 -5.87 -2.94 8.84
N ALA A 48 -5.79 -2.07 9.84
CA ALA A 48 -4.65 -1.20 10.05
C ALA A 48 -3.38 -1.98 10.45
N LEU A 49 -3.53 -2.99 11.31
CA LEU A 49 -2.44 -3.88 11.70
C LEU A 49 -1.94 -4.70 10.51
N SER A 50 -2.83 -5.14 9.62
CA SER A 50 -2.45 -5.84 8.39
C SER A 50 -1.60 -4.97 7.47
N PHE A 51 -1.88 -3.66 7.39
CA PHE A 51 -1.05 -2.72 6.66
C PHE A 51 0.35 -2.66 7.26
N ALA A 52 0.47 -2.61 8.59
CA ALA A 52 1.76 -2.63 9.25
C ALA A 52 2.53 -3.92 9.02
N ALA A 53 1.85 -5.06 9.13
CA ALA A 53 2.45 -6.36 8.87
C ALA A 53 2.97 -6.47 7.43
N TYR A 54 2.27 -5.89 6.44
CA TYR A 54 2.77 -5.80 5.06
C TYR A 54 4.05 -4.97 4.93
N TYR A 55 4.10 -3.76 5.51
CA TYR A 55 5.30 -2.90 5.40
C TYR A 55 6.49 -3.43 6.21
N LEU A 56 6.23 -4.25 7.23
CA LEU A 56 7.26 -4.97 7.98
C LEU A 56 7.63 -6.31 7.33
N HIS A 57 7.04 -6.65 6.17
CA HIS A 57 7.24 -7.93 5.48
C HIS A 57 6.95 -9.17 6.35
N LEU A 58 6.02 -9.04 7.31
CA LEU A 58 5.56 -10.14 8.17
C LEU A 58 4.49 -11.02 7.52
N LEU A 59 3.82 -10.50 6.49
CA LEU A 59 2.87 -11.24 5.68
C LEU A 59 3.56 -11.61 4.36
N GLU A 60 3.64 -12.89 4.08
CA GLU A 60 3.63 -13.36 2.68
C GLU A 60 2.39 -12.73 2.03
N THR A 61 2.46 -12.34 0.76
CA THR A 61 1.45 -11.47 0.13
C THR A 61 0.44 -12.31 -0.66
N PRO A 62 -0.59 -12.91 -0.01
CA PRO A 62 -1.56 -13.73 -0.71
C PRO A 62 -2.41 -12.89 -1.63
N VAL A 63 -2.94 -13.52 -2.67
CA VAL A 63 -3.85 -12.92 -3.65
C VAL A 63 -4.99 -12.13 -3.00
N TRP A 64 -5.63 -12.68 -1.95
CA TRP A 64 -6.74 -12.01 -1.27
C TRP A 64 -6.34 -10.67 -0.65
N TYR A 65 -5.08 -10.52 -0.22
CA TYR A 65 -4.60 -9.28 0.39
C TYR A 65 -4.46 -8.19 -0.67
N TYR A 66 -4.04 -8.52 -1.89
CA TYR A 66 -4.04 -7.57 -3.00
C TYR A 66 -5.44 -7.14 -3.39
N GLU A 67 -6.41 -8.07 -3.45
CA GLU A 67 -7.81 -7.73 -3.68
C GLU A 67 -8.35 -6.81 -2.59
N PHE A 68 -8.12 -7.13 -1.33
CA PHE A 68 -8.49 -6.31 -0.18
C PHE A 68 -7.87 -4.90 -0.28
N ARG A 69 -6.57 -4.82 -0.57
CA ARG A 69 -5.88 -3.54 -0.79
C ARG A 69 -6.32 -2.84 -2.06
N SER A 70 -7.00 -3.48 -3.00
CA SER A 70 -7.54 -2.83 -4.20
C SER A 70 -8.87 -2.10 -3.96
N VAL A 71 -9.50 -2.28 -2.80
CA VAL A 71 -10.74 -1.56 -2.46
C VAL A 71 -10.46 -0.06 -2.35
N ASN A 72 -11.31 0.74 -2.99
CA ASN A 72 -11.19 2.19 -2.96
C ASN A 72 -11.28 2.71 -1.53
N ASN A 73 -10.35 3.60 -1.17
CA ASN A 73 -10.29 4.25 0.14
C ASN A 73 -10.14 3.30 1.33
N ILE A 74 -9.67 2.07 1.13
CA ILE A 74 -9.47 1.11 2.22
C ILE A 74 -8.49 1.62 3.29
N GLU A 75 -7.57 2.52 2.92
CA GLU A 75 -6.66 3.18 3.86
C GLU A 75 -7.40 4.01 4.94
N ILE A 76 -8.66 4.39 4.74
CA ILE A 76 -9.49 5.07 5.75
C ILE A 76 -9.72 4.18 6.97
N LEU A 77 -9.74 2.85 6.81
CA LEU A 77 -9.87 1.91 7.92
C LEU A 77 -8.70 2.02 8.92
N SER A 78 -7.55 2.61 8.55
CA SER A 78 -6.47 2.86 9.50
C SER A 78 -6.89 3.80 10.64
N ALA A 79 -7.90 4.66 10.42
CA ALA A 79 -8.46 5.55 11.44
C ALA A 79 -9.05 4.80 12.65
N LEU A 80 -9.45 3.53 12.48
CA LEU A 80 -9.98 2.70 13.57
C LEU A 80 -8.93 2.43 14.66
N CYS A 81 -7.63 2.56 14.36
CA CYS A 81 -6.57 2.56 15.38
C CYS A 81 -6.75 3.69 16.41
N GLY A 82 -7.31 4.83 16.00
CA GLY A 82 -7.65 5.91 16.92
C GLY A 82 -8.65 5.44 17.97
N LEU A 83 -9.73 4.78 17.54
CA LEU A 83 -10.78 4.26 18.43
C LEU A 83 -10.22 3.32 19.49
N PHE A 84 -9.43 2.33 19.08
CA PHE A 84 -8.81 1.38 19.99
C PHE A 84 -7.78 2.03 20.91
N ALA A 85 -6.91 2.90 20.39
CA ALA A 85 -5.91 3.61 21.20
C ALA A 85 -6.56 4.51 22.27
N GLY A 86 -7.64 5.21 21.90
CA GLY A 86 -8.43 6.00 22.85
C GLY A 86 -9.10 5.15 23.91
N PHE A 87 -9.60 3.96 23.53
CA PHE A 87 -10.19 3.01 24.47
C PHE A 87 -9.14 2.28 25.34
N MET A 88 -7.89 2.18 24.91
CA MET A 88 -6.80 1.65 25.73
C MET A 88 -6.23 2.69 26.70
N GLU A 89 -6.54 3.97 26.52
CA GLU A 89 -6.14 5.02 27.46
C GLU A 89 -6.72 4.73 28.85
N THR A 90 -5.82 4.43 29.80
CA THR A 90 -6.20 4.07 31.17
C THR A 90 -6.68 5.28 31.94
N ASP A 91 -7.91 5.23 32.46
CA ASP A 91 -8.43 6.23 33.39
C ASP A 91 -8.02 5.91 34.83
N LYS A 92 -6.72 5.75 35.08
CA LYS A 92 -6.23 5.55 36.45
C LYS A 92 -6.41 6.86 37.21
N LYS A 93 -7.44 6.90 38.06
CA LYS A 93 -7.81 8.02 38.95
C LYS A 93 -6.68 8.48 39.88
N TYR A 94 -5.62 7.68 40.03
CA TYR A 94 -4.48 7.89 40.92
C TYR A 94 -3.17 8.29 40.23
N GLU A 95 -3.14 8.44 38.89
CA GLU A 95 -1.92 8.94 38.24
C GLU A 95 -1.74 10.45 38.46
N LYS A 96 -0.51 10.84 38.81
CA LYS A 96 -0.13 12.26 38.86
C LYS A 96 -0.49 12.92 37.52
N ARG A 97 -1.06 14.13 37.56
CA ARG A 97 -1.52 14.90 36.38
C ARG A 97 -0.52 14.92 35.20
N LEU A 98 0.78 14.93 35.52
CA LEU A 98 1.86 14.89 34.54
C LEU A 98 1.94 13.54 33.78
N GLN A 99 1.87 12.40 34.47
CA GLN A 99 1.92 11.06 33.86
C GLN A 99 0.74 10.83 32.91
N ARG A 100 -0.46 11.25 33.33
CA ARG A 100 -1.68 11.17 32.50
C ARG A 100 -1.54 11.92 31.17
N THR A 101 -0.94 13.10 31.21
CA THR A 101 -0.72 13.92 30.00
C THR A 101 0.32 13.27 29.07
N PHE A 102 1.34 12.63 29.64
CA PHE A 102 2.35 11.91 28.87
C PHE A 102 1.78 10.66 28.18
N LEU A 103 1.02 9.82 28.90
CA LEU A 103 0.40 8.62 28.33
C LEU A 103 -0.59 8.95 27.21
N ARG A 104 -1.41 9.99 27.40
CA ARG A 104 -2.31 10.52 26.35
C ARG A 104 -1.57 10.84 25.06
N LYS A 105 -0.50 11.62 25.18
CA LYS A 105 0.33 11.98 24.04
C LYS A 105 0.97 10.75 23.41
N LYS A 106 1.37 9.76 24.21
CA LYS A 106 1.94 8.50 23.71
C LYS A 106 0.93 7.69 22.88
N TYR A 107 -0.26 7.40 23.40
CA TYR A 107 -1.27 6.60 22.68
C TYR A 107 -1.73 7.30 21.41
N LEU A 108 -1.99 8.62 21.46
CA LEU A 108 -2.37 9.40 20.28
C LEU A 108 -1.25 9.41 19.23
N LYS A 109 0.01 9.61 19.63
CA LYS A 109 1.16 9.55 18.69
C LYS A 109 1.29 8.17 18.04
N MET A 110 1.15 7.10 18.82
CA MET A 110 1.21 5.73 18.29
C MET A 110 0.07 5.45 17.30
N SER A 111 -1.16 5.89 17.59
CA SER A 111 -2.26 5.73 16.63
C SER A 111 -2.03 6.53 15.35
N LEU A 112 -1.51 7.77 15.45
CA LEU A 112 -1.20 8.58 14.27
C LEU A 112 -0.08 7.96 13.43
N LEU A 113 0.92 7.35 14.07
CA LEU A 113 1.98 6.63 13.37
C LEU A 113 1.42 5.44 12.57
N LEU A 114 0.54 4.64 13.18
CA LEU A 114 -0.13 3.52 12.49
C LEU A 114 -1.04 3.99 11.35
N ILE A 115 -1.76 5.10 11.54
CA ILE A 115 -2.58 5.73 10.50
C ILE A 115 -1.73 6.19 9.31
N PHE A 116 -0.53 6.72 9.57
CA PHE A 116 0.37 7.25 8.56
C PHE A 116 1.04 6.15 7.72
N LEU A 117 1.21 4.95 8.28
CA LEU A 117 1.96 3.85 7.69
C LEU A 117 1.62 3.51 6.22
N PRO A 118 0.34 3.35 5.80
CA PRO A 118 -0.02 3.09 4.40
C PRO A 118 0.31 4.23 3.42
N PHE A 119 0.72 5.40 3.92
CA PHE A 119 1.05 6.58 3.13
C PHE A 119 2.55 6.90 3.16
N VAL A 120 3.37 6.16 3.90
CA VAL A 120 4.80 6.46 4.11
C VAL A 120 5.55 6.57 2.79
N LYS A 121 5.43 5.60 1.90
CA LYS A 121 6.14 5.58 0.61
C LYS A 121 5.84 6.82 -0.26
N PRO A 122 4.59 7.12 -0.63
CA PRO A 122 4.30 8.26 -1.50
C PRO A 122 4.55 9.63 -0.85
N VAL A 123 4.54 9.72 0.48
CA VAL A 123 4.82 10.98 1.19
C VAL A 123 6.31 11.24 1.32
N LEU A 124 7.10 10.23 1.68
CA LEU A 124 8.54 10.41 1.91
C LEU A 124 9.35 10.41 0.61
N THR A 125 8.94 9.63 -0.39
CA THR A 125 9.69 9.47 -1.64
C THR A 125 8.81 9.61 -2.89
N PRO A 126 8.08 10.74 -3.06
CA PRO A 126 7.24 10.95 -4.25
C PRO A 126 8.08 11.07 -5.52
N VAL A 127 7.81 10.26 -6.55
CA VAL A 127 8.61 10.25 -7.80
C VAL A 127 8.62 11.63 -8.48
N ALA A 128 7.49 12.34 -8.45
CA ALA A 128 7.30 13.63 -9.11
C ALA A 128 8.08 14.80 -8.47
N LEU A 129 8.75 14.60 -7.33
CA LEU A 129 9.69 15.61 -6.81
C LEU A 129 11.11 15.46 -7.38
N PHE A 130 11.45 14.28 -7.88
CA PHE A 130 12.82 13.95 -8.32
C PHE A 130 12.93 13.82 -9.84
N PHE A 131 11.83 13.52 -10.52
CA PHE A 131 11.81 13.27 -11.96
C PHE A 131 10.60 13.94 -12.61
N ASP A 132 10.79 14.45 -13.85
CA ASP A 132 9.67 14.82 -14.71
C ASP A 132 9.21 13.60 -15.51
N LEU A 133 7.90 13.39 -15.56
CA LEU A 133 7.28 12.27 -16.24
C LEU A 133 6.91 12.74 -17.65
N ASN A 134 7.72 12.34 -18.63
CA ASN A 134 7.73 12.92 -19.98
C ASN A 134 6.76 12.26 -20.96
N ASN A 135 5.98 11.24 -20.52
CA ASN A 135 4.96 10.58 -21.33
C ASN A 135 5.47 10.13 -22.71
N GLN A 136 6.67 9.58 -22.76
CA GLN A 136 7.29 9.21 -24.02
C GLN A 136 6.61 7.96 -24.61
N TRP A 137 6.29 8.02 -25.89
CA TRP A 137 5.77 6.90 -26.67
C TRP A 137 6.65 6.68 -27.89
N LYS A 138 6.95 5.42 -28.18
CA LYS A 138 7.67 5.01 -29.37
C LYS A 138 7.04 3.72 -29.90
N ASP A 139 6.61 3.74 -31.16
CA ASP A 139 6.05 2.58 -31.86
C ASP A 139 4.90 1.89 -31.08
N GLY A 140 4.04 2.69 -30.44
CA GLY A 140 2.92 2.18 -29.63
C GLY A 140 3.28 1.70 -28.22
N VAL A 141 4.55 1.81 -27.82
CA VAL A 141 5.05 1.43 -26.49
C VAL A 141 5.29 2.68 -25.65
N CYS A 142 4.82 2.67 -24.40
CA CYS A 142 5.10 3.72 -23.42
C CYS A 142 6.49 3.49 -22.81
N LEU A 143 7.39 4.46 -22.95
CA LEU A 143 8.73 4.40 -22.38
C LEU A 143 8.72 5.00 -20.96
N GLN A 144 9.24 4.26 -20.00
CA GLN A 144 9.32 4.72 -18.60
C GLN A 144 10.36 5.83 -18.43
N SER A 145 9.97 6.91 -17.77
CA SER A 145 10.84 8.04 -17.44
C SER A 145 11.77 7.73 -16.26
N THR A 146 11.42 6.76 -15.41
CA THR A 146 12.17 6.40 -14.19
C THR A 146 12.18 4.88 -13.97
N PRO A 147 13.11 4.32 -13.17
CA PRO A 147 13.04 2.91 -12.76
C PRO A 147 11.75 2.54 -12.01
N SER A 148 11.06 3.51 -11.42
CA SER A 148 9.89 3.31 -10.56
C SER A 148 8.55 3.31 -11.32
N THR A 149 8.55 3.67 -12.60
CA THR A 149 7.35 3.85 -13.43
C THR A 149 7.08 2.71 -14.41
N CYS A 150 7.80 1.59 -14.30
CA CYS A 150 7.55 0.40 -15.10
C CYS A 150 6.09 -0.10 -15.02
N GLY A 151 5.50 -0.12 -13.82
CA GLY A 151 4.09 -0.45 -13.59
C GLY A 151 3.12 0.51 -14.30
N PRO A 152 3.22 1.83 -14.06
CA PRO A 152 2.47 2.85 -14.80
C PRO A 152 2.53 2.73 -16.33
N CYS A 153 3.72 2.56 -16.91
CA CYS A 153 3.88 2.40 -18.36
C CYS A 153 3.26 1.09 -18.87
N SER A 154 3.45 -0.02 -18.15
CA SER A 154 2.86 -1.31 -18.51
C SER A 154 1.33 -1.24 -18.53
N LEU A 155 0.74 -0.58 -17.53
CA LEU A 155 -0.70 -0.37 -17.49
C LEU A 155 -1.17 0.59 -18.59
N ALA A 156 -0.44 1.68 -18.85
CA ALA A 156 -0.75 2.60 -19.95
C ALA A 156 -0.78 1.90 -21.32
N ILE A 157 0.22 1.05 -21.60
CA ILE A 157 0.27 0.22 -22.82
C ILE A 157 -0.95 -0.70 -22.89
N THR A 158 -1.26 -1.38 -21.78
CA THR A 158 -2.39 -2.32 -21.71
C THR A 158 -3.72 -1.60 -21.97
N LEU A 159 -3.94 -0.44 -21.35
CA LEU A 159 -5.15 0.36 -21.57
C LEU A 159 -5.26 0.83 -23.02
N LYS A 160 -4.14 1.29 -23.60
CA LYS A 160 -4.10 1.74 -25.00
C LYS A 160 -4.43 0.62 -25.98
N TYR A 161 -3.98 -0.60 -25.72
CA TYR A 161 -4.34 -1.78 -26.51
C TYR A 161 -5.86 -2.00 -26.56
N TYR A 162 -6.56 -1.72 -25.46
CA TYR A 162 -8.03 -1.78 -25.38
C TYR A 162 -8.73 -0.47 -25.78
N GLY A 163 -8.04 0.45 -26.45
CA GLY A 163 -8.62 1.70 -26.93
C GLY A 163 -8.85 2.77 -25.85
N VAL A 164 -8.25 2.63 -24.68
CA VAL A 164 -8.31 3.63 -23.60
C VAL A 164 -6.97 4.34 -23.49
N ASP A 165 -6.92 5.61 -23.89
CA ASP A 165 -5.72 6.42 -23.73
C ASP A 165 -5.44 6.72 -22.25
N ALA A 166 -4.20 6.47 -21.85
CA ALA A 166 -3.65 6.84 -20.56
C ALA A 166 -2.16 7.12 -20.71
N SER A 167 -1.66 8.18 -20.06
CA SER A 167 -0.23 8.52 -20.09
C SER A 167 0.51 7.98 -18.86
N GLU A 168 1.83 7.77 -18.94
CA GLU A 168 2.66 7.39 -17.78
C GLU A 168 2.38 8.29 -16.56
N LYS A 169 2.38 9.61 -16.79
CA LYS A 169 2.15 10.63 -15.76
C LYS A 169 0.77 10.52 -15.14
N GLU A 170 -0.27 10.25 -15.94
CA GLU A 170 -1.64 10.05 -15.45
C GLU A 170 -1.72 8.81 -14.55
N VAL A 171 -1.20 7.68 -15.02
CA VAL A 171 -1.24 6.41 -14.28
C VAL A 171 -0.40 6.50 -13.01
N ALA A 172 0.82 7.05 -13.09
CA ALA A 172 1.71 7.21 -11.95
C ALA A 172 1.13 8.16 -10.89
N ARG A 173 0.46 9.24 -11.32
CA ARG A 173 -0.24 10.16 -10.42
C ARG A 173 -1.41 9.49 -9.72
N ALA A 174 -2.25 8.78 -10.47
CA ALA A 174 -3.41 8.10 -9.91
C ALA A 174 -3.02 6.92 -9.01
N SER A 175 -1.83 6.35 -9.23
CA SER A 175 -1.33 5.18 -8.51
C SER A 175 -0.36 5.51 -7.37
N TYR A 176 -0.16 6.80 -7.08
CA TYR A 176 0.74 7.29 -6.03
C TYR A 176 2.16 6.71 -6.11
N THR A 177 2.71 6.62 -7.33
CA THR A 177 4.06 6.09 -7.56
C THR A 177 5.11 6.82 -6.71
N SER A 178 5.94 6.04 -6.02
CA SER A 178 7.09 6.51 -5.24
C SER A 178 8.41 6.10 -5.90
N LEU A 179 9.54 6.58 -5.37
CA LEU A 179 10.88 6.19 -5.85
C LEU A 179 11.14 4.69 -5.74
N THR A 180 10.51 4.01 -4.79
CA THR A 180 10.62 2.56 -4.61
C THR A 180 9.68 1.74 -5.51
N GLY A 181 8.94 2.39 -6.40
CA GLY A 181 8.02 1.73 -7.34
C GLY A 181 6.56 2.12 -7.14
N THR A 182 5.67 1.31 -7.71
CA THR A 182 4.22 1.48 -7.63
C THR A 182 3.58 0.23 -7.06
N GLU A 183 2.78 0.38 -6.02
CA GLU A 183 2.08 -0.77 -5.43
C GLU A 183 0.97 -1.26 -6.37
N ILE A 184 0.89 -2.58 -6.57
CA ILE A 184 0.03 -3.19 -7.59
C ILE A 184 -1.46 -2.91 -7.38
N TRP A 185 -1.91 -2.76 -6.13
CA TRP A 185 -3.31 -2.46 -5.84
C TRP A 185 -3.73 -1.05 -6.28
N TYR A 186 -2.80 -0.09 -6.34
CA TYR A 186 -3.11 1.24 -6.85
C TYR A 186 -3.25 1.24 -8.38
N LEU A 187 -2.42 0.47 -9.09
CA LEU A 187 -2.59 0.22 -10.53
C LEU A 187 -3.93 -0.46 -10.82
N ALA A 188 -4.30 -1.46 -10.03
CA ALA A 188 -5.58 -2.15 -10.16
C ALA A 188 -6.78 -1.21 -9.92
N ARG A 189 -6.72 -0.33 -8.90
CA ARG A 189 -7.76 0.69 -8.67
C ARG A 189 -7.92 1.60 -9.89
N TYR A 190 -6.81 2.03 -10.49
CA TYR A 190 -6.86 2.87 -11.68
C TYR A 190 -7.51 2.14 -12.87
N ALA A 191 -7.12 0.89 -13.13
CA ALA A 191 -7.74 0.06 -14.17
C ALA A 191 -9.25 -0.17 -13.92
N LYS A 192 -9.63 -0.53 -12.68
CA LYS A 192 -11.05 -0.66 -12.26
C LYS A 192 -11.83 0.63 -12.52
N LYS A 193 -11.24 1.80 -12.22
CA LYS A 193 -11.85 3.12 -12.50
C LYS A 193 -12.04 3.40 -14.00
N LYS A 194 -11.22 2.80 -14.87
CA LYS A 194 -11.37 2.87 -16.33
C LYS A 194 -12.32 1.80 -16.90
N GLY A 195 -13.03 1.06 -16.03
CA GLY A 195 -14.05 0.07 -16.43
C GLY A 195 -13.53 -1.35 -16.63
N PHE A 196 -12.29 -1.63 -16.27
CA PHE A 196 -11.70 -2.97 -16.43
C PHE A 196 -11.99 -3.87 -15.23
N VAL A 197 -12.20 -5.15 -15.51
CA VAL A 197 -12.15 -6.20 -14.50
C VAL A 197 -10.69 -6.58 -14.28
N VAL A 198 -10.25 -6.58 -13.03
CA VAL A 198 -8.87 -6.91 -12.64
C VAL A 198 -8.92 -8.09 -11.69
N ALA A 199 -8.03 -9.06 -11.91
CA ALA A 199 -7.84 -10.22 -11.05
C ALA A 199 -6.34 -10.40 -10.78
N TYR A 200 -6.01 -10.95 -9.60
CA TYR A 200 -4.64 -11.30 -9.24
C TYR A 200 -4.46 -12.80 -9.31
N TYR A 201 -3.29 -13.22 -9.79
CA TYR A 201 -2.91 -14.62 -9.88
C TYR A 201 -1.54 -14.79 -9.23
N GLU A 202 -1.43 -15.77 -8.35
CA GLU A 202 -0.14 -16.25 -7.88
C GLU A 202 0.33 -17.32 -8.86
N LYS A 203 1.44 -17.05 -9.55
CA LYS A 203 2.04 -18.06 -10.41
C LYS A 203 2.83 -19.00 -9.51
N GLU A 204 2.39 -20.24 -9.37
CA GLU A 204 3.29 -21.30 -8.93
C GLU A 204 4.47 -21.30 -9.91
N ILE A 205 5.62 -20.82 -9.44
CA ILE A 205 6.86 -20.99 -10.16
C ILE A 205 7.19 -22.47 -10.04
N SER A 206 6.60 -23.29 -10.91
CA SER A 206 7.13 -24.62 -11.14
C SER A 206 8.52 -24.39 -11.71
N VAL A 207 9.54 -24.44 -10.85
CA VAL A 207 10.93 -24.56 -11.26
C VAL A 207 11.03 -25.94 -11.92
N ARG A 208 10.56 -26.07 -13.17
CA ARG A 208 10.99 -27.14 -14.04
C ARG A 208 12.45 -26.84 -14.36
N SER A 209 13.32 -27.28 -13.46
CA SER A 209 14.76 -27.44 -13.66
C SER A 209 14.99 -28.45 -14.77
N SER A 210 14.69 -28.07 -16.01
CA SER A 210 15.06 -28.80 -17.22
C SER A 210 14.90 -27.91 -18.44
N CYS A 211 15.54 -26.73 -18.43
CA CYS A 211 16.15 -26.26 -19.67
C CYS A 211 17.34 -27.19 -19.95
N SER A 212 17.09 -28.36 -20.54
CA SER A 212 18.15 -29.07 -21.22
C SER A 212 18.49 -28.25 -22.47
N VAL A 213 19.57 -27.48 -22.39
CA VAL A 213 20.12 -26.64 -23.47
C VAL A 213 20.66 -27.51 -24.65
N ASN A 214 20.30 -28.78 -24.73
CA ASN A 214 20.98 -29.73 -25.60
C ASN A 214 20.25 -30.10 -26.91
N HIS A 215 19.07 -29.54 -27.21
CA HIS A 215 18.37 -29.95 -28.45
C HIS A 215 18.10 -28.89 -29.52
N TRP A 216 18.16 -27.60 -29.20
CA TRP A 216 17.79 -26.53 -30.16
C TRP A 216 18.97 -25.81 -30.84
N CYS A 217 20.21 -26.18 -30.54
CA CYS A 217 21.40 -25.54 -31.11
C CYS A 217 22.05 -26.35 -32.25
N LYS A 218 21.24 -26.85 -33.20
CA LYS A 218 21.75 -27.49 -34.44
C LYS A 218 21.84 -26.55 -35.64
N ASN A 219 21.41 -25.29 -35.53
CA ASN A 219 21.54 -24.32 -36.61
C ASN A 219 22.74 -23.38 -36.36
N LYS A 220 23.82 -23.55 -37.13
CA LYS A 220 25.10 -22.82 -36.96
C LYS A 220 25.00 -21.31 -37.22
N SER A 221 23.89 -20.79 -37.75
CA SER A 221 23.77 -19.37 -38.17
C SER A 221 23.26 -18.41 -37.08
N LEU A 222 22.81 -18.89 -35.92
CA LEU A 222 22.22 -18.05 -34.85
C LEU A 222 23.07 -17.95 -33.58
N ARG A 223 24.37 -18.28 -33.66
CA ARG A 223 25.29 -18.24 -32.50
C ARG A 223 25.68 -16.83 -32.03
N SER A 224 25.33 -15.76 -32.75
CA SER A 224 25.71 -14.39 -32.38
C SER A 224 24.75 -13.70 -31.40
N PHE A 225 23.57 -14.27 -31.10
CA PHE A 225 22.55 -13.60 -30.30
C PHE A 225 22.41 -14.10 -28.85
N CYS A 226 23.17 -15.12 -28.46
CA CYS A 226 23.16 -15.68 -27.09
C CYS A 226 24.56 -15.71 -26.48
N ARG A 227 25.32 -14.63 -26.60
CA ARG A 227 26.32 -14.28 -25.58
C ARG A 227 25.69 -13.25 -24.66
N VAL A 228 25.17 -13.74 -23.54
CA VAL A 228 25.19 -12.93 -22.33
C VAL A 228 26.65 -12.96 -21.91
N ASP A 229 27.39 -11.90 -22.22
CA ASP A 229 28.77 -11.78 -21.75
C ASP A 229 28.72 -11.67 -20.22
N GLU A 230 29.12 -12.75 -19.55
CA GLU A 230 29.47 -12.79 -18.12
C GLU A 230 30.80 -12.06 -17.89
N THR A 231 30.88 -10.78 -18.27
CA THR A 231 31.94 -9.89 -17.80
C THR A 231 31.33 -9.03 -16.72
N GLY A 232 31.51 -9.47 -15.47
CA GLY A 232 31.14 -8.70 -14.31
C GLY A 232 31.87 -7.35 -14.30
N TRP A 233 31.09 -6.28 -14.14
CA TRP A 233 31.26 -5.15 -13.23
C TRP A 233 29.88 -4.48 -13.08
#